data_AF-Q4TAF2-F1
#
_entry.id   AF-Q4TAF2-F1
#
_cell.length_a   1.000
_cell.length_b   1.000
_cell.length_c   1.000
_cell.angle_alpha   90.00
_cell.angle_beta   90.00
_cell.angle_gamma   90.00
#
_symmetry.space_group_name_H-M   'P 1'
#
loop_
_entity.id
_entity.type
_entity.pdbx_description
1 polymer ?
#
loop_
_entity_poly.entity_id
_entity_poly.type
_entity_poly.pdbx_seq_one_letter_code
_entity_poly.pdbx_strand_id
1 'polypeptide(L)'
;MTLISSMKNQKTQKYFLVSDIYGGRFRRQPREFNSVYELYVALLQTQGLRVSVARNSMETEGGLPVLSVGEQLEVVCCKSLKLPHQSNIGKEESVEALLCRRLPEPGYMDDDDDDDDDDECLELENQEVILPLYMQSHFVEVLSDNKKYRLKDLGKTFSLPLDVKVVNRDTELQNDPLLGLPGLRIERVLLEPTILASFLHSPEHCFEIPAKWISMHVSFTTDPLPWPNNHTPDCLVESVTEVANTFFYELCKKDNTYAPPPPRPPKSYNNPSSQQVDKPQKHQAQKSIPLEKFVDLTLDVKRRPPAVLPSVSMNV
;
A
#
# COMPACT_ATOMS: atom_id res chain seq x y z
N MET A 1 -15.49 -7.60 -9.20
CA MET A 1 -14.51 -8.40 -8.41
C MET A 1 -13.64 -7.50 -7.55
N THR A 2 -12.99 -8.08 -6.55
CA THR A 2 -12.06 -7.40 -5.64
C THR A 2 -10.73 -8.16 -5.61
N LEU A 3 -9.61 -7.44 -5.72
CA LEU A 3 -8.28 -8.01 -5.58
C LEU A 3 -7.83 -7.96 -4.13
N ILE A 4 -7.48 -9.11 -3.56
CA ILE A 4 -7.08 -9.24 -2.16
C ILE A 4 -5.71 -9.92 -2.08
N SER A 5 -4.82 -9.41 -1.23
CA SER A 5 -3.53 -10.04 -0.90
C SER A 5 -3.50 -10.48 0.56
N SER A 6 -2.79 -11.56 0.87
CA SER A 6 -2.47 -11.88 2.26
C SER A 6 -1.38 -10.94 2.78
N MET A 7 -1.37 -10.68 4.09
CA MET A 7 -0.30 -9.90 4.72
C MET A 7 1.09 -10.55 4.53
N LYS A 8 2.12 -9.70 4.40
CA LYS A 8 3.50 -10.07 4.05
C LYS A 8 4.23 -10.92 5.10
N ASN A 9 3.64 -11.12 6.27
CA ASN A 9 4.29 -11.79 7.40
C ASN A 9 4.29 -13.34 7.23
N GLN A 10 3.72 -13.85 6.14
CA GLN A 10 3.73 -15.28 5.82
C GLN A 10 4.91 -15.65 4.90
N LYS A 11 5.37 -16.91 5.01
CA LYS A 11 6.45 -17.46 4.16
C LYS A 11 6.15 -17.37 2.67
N THR A 12 4.86 -17.37 2.30
CA THR A 12 4.38 -17.20 0.93
C THR A 12 3.19 -16.25 0.95
N GLN A 13 3.31 -15.11 0.27
CA GLN A 13 2.17 -14.22 0.06
C GLN A 13 1.21 -14.84 -0.96
N LYS A 14 -0.08 -14.85 -0.62
CA LYS A 14 -1.16 -15.34 -1.48
C LYS A 14 -1.97 -14.17 -2.03
N TYR A 15 -2.57 -14.38 -3.19
CA TYR A 15 -3.37 -13.39 -3.88
C TYR A 15 -4.68 -14.02 -4.32
N PHE A 16 -5.77 -13.27 -4.25
CA PHE A 16 -7.11 -13.75 -4.51
C PHE A 16 -7.90 -12.75 -5.35
N LEU A 17 -8.68 -13.27 -6.28
CA LEU A 17 -9.82 -12.57 -6.88
C LEU A 17 -11.08 -13.01 -6.14
N VAL A 18 -11.82 -12.03 -5.63
CA VAL A 18 -13.03 -12.29 -4.84
C VAL A 18 -14.22 -11.63 -5.50
N SER A 19 -15.23 -12.43 -5.80
CA SER A 19 -16.49 -11.95 -6.36
C SER A 19 -17.33 -11.24 -5.30
N ASP A 20 -18.23 -10.36 -5.72
CA ASP A 20 -19.08 -9.59 -4.81
C ASP A 20 -20.17 -10.43 -4.14
N ILE A 21 -20.43 -11.63 -4.67
CA ILE A 21 -21.31 -12.65 -4.10
C ILE A 21 -20.72 -13.33 -2.86
N TYR A 22 -19.41 -13.17 -2.59
CA TYR A 22 -18.75 -13.80 -1.43
C TYR A 22 -19.50 -13.47 -0.12
N GLY A 23 -19.94 -14.52 0.56
CA GLY A 23 -20.85 -14.47 1.70
C GLY A 23 -20.18 -14.14 3.04
N GLY A 24 -18.85 -14.22 3.10
CA GLY A 24 -18.08 -13.97 4.32
C GLY A 24 -18.23 -12.55 4.87
N ARG A 25 -17.77 -12.35 6.11
CA ARG A 25 -17.76 -11.03 6.76
C ARG A 25 -16.36 -10.63 7.14
N PHE A 26 -16.08 -9.35 6.94
CA PHE A 26 -14.80 -8.73 7.21
C PHE A 26 -14.90 -7.76 8.38
N ARG A 27 -13.81 -7.60 9.11
CA ARG A 27 -13.60 -6.51 10.05
C ARG A 27 -12.33 -5.77 9.63
N ARG A 28 -12.34 -4.44 9.73
CA ARG A 28 -11.15 -3.63 9.48
C ARG A 28 -10.02 -4.00 10.45
N GLN A 29 -8.80 -3.97 9.94
CA GLN A 29 -7.60 -4.07 10.75
C GLN A 29 -6.86 -2.73 10.70
N PRO A 30 -6.28 -2.29 11.84
CA PRO A 30 -5.37 -1.16 11.85
C PRO A 30 -4.23 -1.36 10.86
N ARG A 31 -3.99 -0.36 10.01
CA ARG A 31 -2.78 -0.31 9.19
C ARG A 31 -1.57 0.02 10.06
N GLU A 32 -0.45 -0.63 9.78
CA GLU A 32 0.85 -0.31 10.37
C GLU A 32 1.65 0.55 9.39
N PHE A 33 2.22 1.63 9.91
CA PHE A 33 3.07 2.54 9.15
C PHE A 33 4.45 2.61 9.80
N ASN A 34 5.51 2.49 9.01
CA ASN A 34 6.90 2.50 9.48
C ASN A 34 7.61 3.83 9.20
N SER A 35 6.94 4.77 8.54
CA SER A 35 7.47 6.12 8.32
C SER A 35 6.36 7.15 8.19
N VAL A 36 6.72 8.43 8.37
CA VAL A 36 5.81 9.56 8.17
C VAL A 36 5.42 9.69 6.69
N TYR A 37 6.31 9.32 5.78
CA TYR A 37 5.98 9.24 4.36
C TYR A 37 4.83 8.23 4.08
N GLU A 38 4.78 7.09 4.76
CA GLU A 38 3.67 6.14 4.60
C GLU A 38 2.33 6.73 5.11
N LEU A 39 2.37 7.52 6.19
CA LEU A 39 1.20 8.29 6.64
C LEU A 39 0.75 9.31 5.59
N TYR A 40 1.68 9.97 4.93
CA TYR A 40 1.37 10.90 3.85
C TYR A 40 0.68 10.19 2.68
N VAL A 41 1.20 9.05 2.24
CA VAL A 41 0.56 8.25 1.19
C VAL A 41 -0.85 7.82 1.61
N ALA A 42 -1.05 7.45 2.87
CA ALA A 42 -2.37 7.11 3.39
C ALA A 42 -3.31 8.32 3.48
N LEU A 43 -2.80 9.50 3.83
CA LEU A 43 -3.57 10.76 3.86
C LEU A 43 -4.11 11.13 2.47
N LEU A 44 -3.33 10.89 1.41
CA LEU A 44 -3.78 11.13 0.03
C LEU A 44 -5.00 10.27 -0.34
N GLN A 45 -5.24 9.18 0.39
CA GLN A 45 -6.35 8.25 0.16
C GLN A 45 -7.51 8.47 1.13
N THR A 46 -7.21 8.85 2.38
CA THR A 46 -8.18 9.00 3.46
C THR A 46 -7.89 10.27 4.25
N GLN A 47 -8.81 11.24 4.22
CA GLN A 47 -8.73 12.41 5.10
C GLN A 47 -9.10 12.05 6.55
N GLY A 48 -8.54 12.78 7.52
CA GLY A 48 -8.81 12.56 8.94
C GLY A 48 -8.22 11.25 9.47
N LEU A 49 -7.07 10.82 8.94
CA LEU A 49 -6.38 9.62 9.40
C LEU A 49 -5.92 9.80 10.85
N ARG A 50 -6.41 8.95 11.75
CA ARG A 50 -5.98 8.92 13.15
C ARG A 50 -5.02 7.77 13.38
N VAL A 51 -3.93 8.03 14.08
CA VAL A 51 -2.89 7.05 14.37
C VAL A 51 -2.44 7.16 15.83
N SER A 52 -1.98 6.05 16.38
CA SER A 52 -1.29 5.99 17.66
C SER A 52 0.18 5.66 17.43
N VAL A 53 1.05 6.30 18.19
CA VAL A 53 2.49 6.06 18.17
C VAL A 53 2.76 4.70 18.83
N ALA A 54 3.32 3.78 18.06
CA ALA A 54 3.57 2.40 18.50
C ALA A 54 4.97 2.20 19.08
N ARG A 55 5.92 3.10 18.78
CA ARG A 55 7.27 3.08 19.35
C ARG A 55 7.73 4.51 19.64
N ASN A 56 8.46 4.66 20.75
CA ASN A 56 9.05 5.94 21.12
C ASN A 56 10.03 6.36 20.02
N SER A 57 9.91 7.59 19.54
CA SER A 57 10.94 8.16 18.69
C SER A 57 12.12 8.57 19.57
N MET A 58 13.31 8.05 19.29
CA MET A 58 14.52 8.50 19.97
C MET A 58 14.89 9.88 19.45
N GLU A 59 15.25 10.78 20.36
CA GLU A 59 15.77 12.10 20.02
C GLU A 59 17.00 11.91 19.12
N THR A 60 16.87 12.36 17.87
CA THR A 60 17.95 12.32 16.89
C THR A 60 18.51 13.73 16.79
N GLU A 61 19.83 13.89 16.58
CA GLU A 61 20.60 15.16 16.55
C GLU A 61 20.05 16.27 15.60
N GLY A 62 18.95 16.02 14.87
CA GLY A 62 18.32 16.94 13.92
C GLY A 62 17.05 17.64 14.39
N GLY A 63 16.75 17.71 15.70
CA GLY A 63 15.60 18.47 16.22
C GLY A 63 14.24 17.93 15.78
N LEU A 64 14.13 16.61 15.60
CA LEU A 64 12.87 15.95 15.27
C LEU A 64 11.92 15.97 16.47
N PRO A 65 10.59 16.06 16.24
CA PRO A 65 9.63 16.01 17.33
C PRO A 65 9.70 14.68 18.07
N VAL A 66 9.70 14.76 19.40
CA VAL A 66 9.68 13.59 20.27
C VAL A 66 8.23 13.13 20.45
N LEU A 67 7.99 11.87 20.08
CA LEU A 67 6.71 11.18 20.16
C LEU A 67 6.80 10.04 21.18
N SER A 68 5.79 9.96 22.04
CA SER A 68 5.70 8.92 23.08
C SER A 68 4.75 7.79 22.67
N VAL A 69 5.04 6.56 23.06
CA VAL A 69 4.14 5.41 22.84
C VAL A 69 2.77 5.70 23.44
N GLY A 70 1.72 5.41 22.68
CA GLY A 70 0.33 5.63 23.06
C GLY A 70 -0.24 6.98 22.61
N GLU A 71 0.62 7.97 22.33
CA GLU A 71 0.22 9.28 21.84
C GLU A 71 -0.61 9.15 20.55
N GLN A 72 -1.79 9.79 20.53
CA GLN A 72 -2.69 9.75 19.39
C GLN A 72 -2.58 11.04 18.59
N LEU A 73 -2.49 10.90 17.27
CA LEU A 73 -2.32 11.98 16.32
C LEU A 73 -3.40 11.88 15.24
N GLU A 74 -4.01 13.00 14.89
CA GLU A 74 -4.82 13.16 13.68
C GLU A 74 -3.99 13.84 12.60
N VAL A 75 -3.80 13.17 11.47
CA VAL A 75 -3.07 13.71 10.32
C VAL A 75 -3.96 14.71 9.58
N VAL A 76 -3.54 15.98 9.54
CA VAL A 76 -4.35 17.08 9.01
C VAL A 76 -4.01 17.34 7.54
N CYS A 77 -2.77 17.72 7.24
CA CYS A 77 -2.34 18.06 5.89
C CYS A 77 -0.82 17.93 5.70
N CYS A 78 -0.36 17.96 4.45
CA CYS A 78 1.05 18.10 4.11
C CYS A 78 1.40 19.58 3.93
N LYS A 79 2.51 20.03 4.52
CA LYS A 79 3.06 21.38 4.42
C LYS A 79 4.53 21.32 3.98
N SER A 80 4.99 22.38 3.31
CA SER A 80 6.41 22.59 3.01
C SER A 80 7.04 23.50 4.07
N LEU A 81 8.08 23.02 4.74
CA LEU A 81 8.84 23.72 5.78
C LEU A 81 10.18 24.20 5.20
N LYS A 82 10.58 25.44 5.51
CA LYS A 82 11.92 25.93 5.20
C LYS A 82 12.88 25.58 6.33
N LEU A 83 14.00 24.92 6.02
CA LEU A 83 15.03 24.64 7.03
C LEU A 83 15.92 25.87 7.28
N PRO A 84 16.24 26.21 8.54
CA PRO A 84 17.15 27.29 8.85
C PRO A 84 18.56 26.97 8.30
N HIS A 85 19.02 27.79 7.36
CA HIS A 85 20.33 27.69 6.74
C HIS A 85 21.41 28.29 7.64
N GLN A 86 22.38 27.48 8.10
CA GLN A 86 23.51 27.99 8.88
C GLN A 86 24.80 28.21 8.09
N SER A 87 24.92 27.84 6.81
CA SER A 87 26.04 28.27 5.96
C SER A 87 25.94 27.80 4.49
N ASN A 88 25.35 28.64 3.63
CA ASN A 88 25.86 29.02 2.30
C ASN A 88 24.76 29.73 1.51
N ILE A 89 25.16 30.81 0.85
CA ILE A 89 24.30 31.69 0.06
C ILE A 89 23.70 30.92 -1.13
N GLY A 90 22.36 30.80 -1.18
CA GLY A 90 21.63 30.75 -2.46
C GLY A 90 20.68 29.58 -2.75
N LYS A 91 20.43 28.60 -1.86
CA LYS A 91 19.40 27.58 -2.12
C LYS A 91 18.58 27.27 -0.86
N GLU A 92 17.42 27.90 -0.69
CA GLU A 92 16.46 27.49 0.34
C GLU A 92 16.04 26.02 0.12
N GLU A 93 16.52 25.10 0.95
CA GLU A 93 16.06 23.71 0.95
C GLU A 93 14.75 23.63 1.73
N SER A 94 13.64 23.44 1.00
CA SER A 94 12.33 23.20 1.58
C SER A 94 12.09 21.70 1.75
N VAL A 95 11.62 21.29 2.92
CA VAL A 95 11.30 19.92 3.28
C VAL A 95 9.78 19.78 3.39
N GLU A 96 9.23 18.72 2.83
CA GLU A 96 7.83 18.36 3.07
C GLU A 96 7.64 17.68 4.43
N ALA A 97 6.58 18.06 5.14
CA ALA A 97 6.24 17.56 6.46
C ALA A 97 4.72 17.45 6.63
N LEU A 98 4.26 16.50 7.45
CA LEU A 98 2.88 16.41 7.87
C LEU A 98 2.62 17.32 9.06
N LEU A 99 1.54 18.08 8.98
CA LEU A 99 0.91 18.69 10.15
C LEU A 99 -0.01 17.64 10.78
N CYS A 100 0.22 17.33 12.06
CA CYS A 100 -0.63 16.47 12.84
C CYS A 100 -1.12 17.21 14.08
N ARG A 101 -2.32 16.86 14.54
CA ARG A 101 -2.90 17.38 15.77
C ARG A 101 -2.90 16.27 16.82
N ARG A 102 -2.29 16.51 17.97
CA ARG A 102 -2.36 15.65 19.14
C ARG A 102 -3.81 15.55 19.61
N LEU A 103 -4.25 14.35 19.91
CA LEU A 103 -5.57 14.07 20.46
C LEU A 103 -5.42 13.84 21.98
N PRO A 104 -6.33 14.36 22.80
CA PRO A 104 -6.32 14.10 24.23
C PRO A 104 -6.46 12.60 24.50
N GLU A 105 -5.80 12.13 25.55
CA GLU A 105 -5.88 10.72 25.95
C GLU A 105 -7.30 10.42 26.47
N PRO A 106 -7.98 9.36 25.97
CA PRO A 106 -9.35 9.05 26.36
C PRO A 106 -9.39 8.61 27.83
N GLY A 107 -9.86 9.50 28.72
CA GLY A 107 -10.00 9.23 30.16
C GLY A 107 -9.80 10.43 31.08
N TYR A 108 -9.29 11.56 30.58
CA TYR A 108 -9.10 12.80 31.35
C TYR A 108 -10.16 13.86 30.99
N MET A 109 -11.43 13.45 30.86
CA MET A 109 -12.53 14.40 30.99
C MET A 109 -12.89 14.33 32.46
N ASP A 110 -12.23 15.16 33.26
CA ASP A 110 -12.48 15.29 34.68
C ASP A 110 -13.95 15.66 34.87
N ASP A 111 -14.69 14.79 35.57
CA ASP A 111 -16.05 15.03 36.06
C ASP A 111 -15.98 15.80 37.40
N ASP A 112 -14.98 16.68 37.59
CA ASP A 112 -14.85 17.52 38.77
C ASP A 112 -15.11 18.99 38.37
N ASP A 113 -16.40 19.34 38.39
CA ASP A 113 -16.83 20.69 38.75
C ASP A 113 -16.25 21.01 40.14
N ASP A 114 -15.22 21.85 40.23
CA ASP A 114 -15.05 22.81 41.34
C ASP A 114 -13.91 23.81 41.03
N ASP A 115 -14.34 25.06 40.84
CA ASP A 115 -13.71 26.34 41.19
C ASP A 115 -12.30 26.72 40.68
N ASP A 116 -12.30 27.87 39.98
CA ASP A 116 -11.28 28.92 39.94
C ASP A 116 -9.85 28.55 39.53
N ASP A 117 -9.55 28.64 38.22
CA ASP A 117 -8.34 29.31 37.72
C ASP A 117 -8.46 29.62 36.21
N ASP A 118 -8.62 30.91 35.89
CA ASP A 118 -8.73 31.52 34.54
C ASP A 118 -7.42 31.45 33.71
N ASP A 119 -6.60 30.39 33.82
CA ASP A 119 -5.30 30.25 33.13
C ASP A 119 -5.12 28.94 32.32
N GLU A 120 -6.12 28.06 32.27
CA GLU A 120 -6.03 26.78 31.53
C GLU A 120 -6.53 26.83 30.07
N CYS A 121 -6.94 28.00 29.57
CA CYS A 121 -7.39 28.17 28.18
C CYS A 121 -6.25 28.29 27.14
N LEU A 122 -4.99 28.38 27.56
CA LEU A 122 -3.83 28.62 26.67
C LEU A 122 -3.10 27.35 26.20
N GLU A 123 -3.45 26.16 26.69
CA GLU A 123 -2.76 24.90 26.33
C GLU A 123 -3.23 24.30 24.98
N LEU A 124 -4.34 24.77 24.40
CA LEU A 124 -4.91 24.22 23.17
C LEU A 124 -4.11 24.54 21.90
N GLU A 125 -3.27 25.58 21.91
CA GLU A 125 -2.44 25.95 20.75
C GLU A 125 -1.17 25.07 20.62
N ASN A 126 -0.75 24.39 21.68
CA ASN A 126 0.46 23.54 21.70
C ASN A 126 0.24 22.09 21.21
N GLN A 127 -0.91 21.81 20.58
CA GLN A 127 -1.29 20.46 20.16
C GLN A 127 -0.93 20.14 18.70
N GLU A 128 -0.41 21.08 17.93
CA GLU A 128 0.09 20.81 16.57
C GLU A 128 1.54 20.30 16.58
N VAL A 129 1.80 19.18 15.91
CA VAL A 129 3.13 18.60 15.72
C VAL A 129 3.44 18.48 14.23
N ILE A 130 4.65 18.89 13.83
CA ILE A 130 5.11 18.84 12.44
C ILE A 130 6.07 17.67 12.29
N LEU A 131 5.68 16.67 11.50
CA LEU A 131 6.45 15.45 11.26
C LEU A 131 7.09 15.50 9.86
N PRO A 132 8.42 15.61 9.71
CA PRO A 132 9.06 15.59 8.40
C PRO A 132 8.82 14.26 7.67
N LEU A 133 8.54 14.29 6.35
CA LEU A 133 8.22 13.06 5.60
C LEU A 133 9.34 12.02 5.62
N TYR A 134 10.60 12.44 5.76
CA TYR A 134 11.75 11.53 5.85
C TYR A 134 11.89 10.85 7.23
N MET A 135 11.12 11.27 8.24
CA MET A 135 11.20 10.71 9.59
C MET A 135 10.72 9.26 9.61
N GLN A 136 11.54 8.40 10.19
CA GLN A 136 11.20 7.00 10.47
C GLN A 136 10.57 6.93 11.86
N SER A 137 9.36 6.39 11.94
CA SER A 137 8.64 6.18 13.20
C SER A 137 7.53 5.15 12.95
N HIS A 138 7.07 4.50 14.01
CA HIS A 138 6.08 3.43 13.91
C HIS A 138 4.73 3.91 14.40
N PHE A 139 3.73 3.88 13.52
CA PHE A 139 2.37 4.31 13.79
C PHE A 139 1.38 3.18 13.49
N VAL A 140 0.30 3.13 14.25
CA VAL A 140 -0.81 2.19 14.03
C VAL A 140 -2.10 2.98 13.88
N GLU A 141 -2.88 2.69 12.83
CA GLU A 141 -4.16 3.35 12.60
C GLU A 141 -5.16 3.12 13.74
N VAL A 142 -5.78 4.18 14.22
CA VAL A 142 -6.85 4.09 15.23
C VAL A 142 -8.18 3.96 14.50
N LEU A 143 -8.79 2.79 14.64
CA LEU A 143 -10.11 2.52 14.05
C LEU A 143 -11.21 2.99 15.00
N SER A 144 -12.18 3.73 14.45
CA SER A 144 -13.36 4.20 15.19
C SER A 144 -14.44 3.13 15.37
N ASP A 145 -14.43 2.09 14.54
CA ASP A 145 -15.44 1.05 14.56
C ASP A 145 -14.84 -0.36 14.61
N ASN A 146 -15.66 -1.26 15.15
CA ASN A 146 -15.45 -2.70 15.16
C ASN A 146 -16.65 -3.37 14.46
N LYS A 147 -17.07 -2.81 13.33
CA LYS A 147 -18.23 -3.32 12.61
C LYS A 147 -17.83 -4.48 11.71
N LYS A 148 -18.80 -5.34 11.42
CA LYS A 148 -18.68 -6.41 10.45
C LYS A 148 -19.25 -5.95 9.12
N TYR A 149 -18.48 -6.08 8.05
CA TYR A 149 -18.83 -5.60 6.71
C TYR A 149 -18.93 -6.76 5.72
N ARG A 150 -19.79 -6.61 4.71
CA ARG A 150 -19.71 -7.43 3.49
C ARG A 150 -18.67 -6.84 2.56
N LEU A 151 -18.09 -7.67 1.69
CA LEU A 151 -17.07 -7.21 0.74
C LEU A 151 -17.55 -6.05 -0.13
N LYS A 152 -18.78 -6.16 -0.66
CA LYS A 152 -19.42 -5.16 -1.52
C LYS A 152 -19.67 -3.80 -0.85
N ASP A 153 -19.67 -3.76 0.48
CA ASP A 153 -19.93 -2.54 1.25
C ASP A 153 -18.62 -1.81 1.58
N LEU A 154 -17.52 -2.54 1.76
CA LEU A 154 -16.22 -1.98 2.12
C LEU A 154 -15.71 -0.96 1.11
N GLY A 155 -15.75 -1.29 -0.19
CA GLY A 155 -15.28 -0.40 -1.26
C GLY A 155 -16.14 0.85 -1.48
N LYS A 156 -17.35 0.90 -0.89
CA LYS A 156 -18.23 2.08 -0.95
C LYS A 156 -17.98 3.03 0.21
N THR A 157 -17.65 2.48 1.37
CA THR A 157 -17.50 3.24 2.61
C THR A 157 -16.06 3.69 2.85
N PHE A 158 -15.07 2.90 2.41
CA PHE A 158 -13.67 3.13 2.71
C PHE A 158 -12.84 3.23 1.43
N SER A 159 -11.85 4.10 1.45
CA SER A 159 -10.82 4.19 0.42
C SER A 159 -9.90 2.98 0.46
N LEU A 160 -9.44 2.54 -0.71
CA LEU A 160 -8.50 1.43 -0.86
C LEU A 160 -7.08 1.97 -1.09
N PRO A 161 -6.03 1.22 -0.72
CA PRO A 161 -6.05 -0.12 -0.12
C PRO A 161 -6.49 -0.13 1.36
N LEU A 162 -7.08 -1.25 1.78
CA LEU A 162 -7.67 -1.42 3.11
C LEU A 162 -7.28 -2.77 3.74
N ASP A 163 -6.77 -2.73 4.96
CA ASP A 163 -6.41 -3.94 5.71
C ASP A 163 -7.64 -4.47 6.47
N VAL A 164 -7.89 -5.78 6.36
CA VAL A 164 -9.09 -6.45 6.86
C VAL A 164 -8.79 -7.87 7.34
N LYS A 165 -9.67 -8.40 8.19
CA LYS A 165 -9.69 -9.80 8.60
C LYS A 165 -11.05 -10.43 8.36
N VAL A 166 -11.05 -11.67 7.85
CA VAL A 166 -12.28 -12.47 7.77
C VAL A 166 -12.67 -12.93 9.18
N VAL A 167 -13.87 -12.54 9.61
CA VAL A 167 -14.43 -12.88 10.94
C VAL A 167 -15.52 -13.94 10.86
N ASN A 168 -16.22 -14.03 9.72
CA ASN A 168 -17.18 -15.08 9.46
C ASN A 168 -16.87 -15.65 8.08
N ARG A 169 -16.80 -16.97 8.01
CA ARG A 169 -16.62 -17.70 6.74
C ARG A 169 -17.82 -17.54 5.84
N ASP A 170 -17.59 -17.72 4.55
CA ASP A 170 -18.66 -18.01 3.62
C ASP A 170 -19.21 -19.42 3.89
N THR A 171 -20.53 -19.53 4.02
CA THR A 171 -21.20 -20.82 4.27
C THR A 171 -21.43 -21.62 2.99
N GLU A 172 -21.34 -20.96 1.82
CA GLU A 172 -21.48 -21.60 0.51
C GLU A 172 -20.18 -22.30 0.10
N LEU A 173 -19.05 -21.93 0.70
CA LEU A 173 -17.76 -22.57 0.46
C LEU A 173 -17.54 -23.72 1.45
N GLN A 174 -17.22 -24.90 0.93
CA GLN A 174 -16.82 -26.06 1.76
C GLN A 174 -15.56 -25.73 2.56
N ASN A 175 -14.57 -25.13 1.90
CA ASN A 175 -13.32 -24.65 2.48
C ASN A 175 -13.13 -23.20 2.05
N ASP A 176 -13.32 -22.27 2.97
CA ASP A 176 -13.11 -20.85 2.71
C ASP A 176 -11.60 -20.52 2.77
N PRO A 177 -10.95 -20.18 1.64
CA PRO A 177 -9.51 -19.94 1.59
C PRO A 177 -9.09 -18.61 2.24
N LEU A 178 -10.04 -17.69 2.45
CA LEU A 178 -9.78 -16.41 3.11
C LEU A 178 -9.85 -16.54 4.64
N LEU A 179 -10.63 -17.51 5.13
CA LEU A 179 -10.76 -17.79 6.55
C LEU A 179 -9.45 -18.38 7.10
N GLY A 180 -9.05 -17.93 8.30
CA GLY A 180 -7.85 -18.42 8.98
C GLY A 180 -6.57 -17.66 8.60
N LEU A 181 -6.61 -16.79 7.59
CA LEU A 181 -5.53 -15.85 7.34
C LEU A 181 -5.51 -14.77 8.45
N PRO A 182 -4.34 -14.43 9.00
CA PRO A 182 -4.21 -13.50 10.13
C PRO A 182 -4.60 -12.07 9.76
N GLY A 183 -4.40 -11.71 8.49
CA GLY A 183 -4.78 -10.43 7.91
C GLY A 183 -4.70 -10.49 6.38
N LEU A 184 -5.56 -9.69 5.77
CA LEU A 184 -5.73 -9.53 4.34
C LEU A 184 -5.67 -8.04 4.01
N ARG A 185 -5.30 -7.71 2.78
CA ARG A 185 -5.39 -6.36 2.24
C ARG A 185 -6.18 -6.36 0.96
N ILE A 186 -7.24 -5.57 0.97
CA ILE A 186 -8.00 -5.25 -0.22
C ILE A 186 -7.19 -4.22 -0.99
N GLU A 187 -6.60 -4.64 -2.09
CA GLU A 187 -5.73 -3.78 -2.90
C GLU A 187 -6.54 -2.85 -3.79
N ARG A 188 -7.64 -3.36 -4.36
CA ARG A 188 -8.56 -2.60 -5.22
C ARG A 188 -9.84 -3.37 -5.54
N VAL A 189 -10.84 -2.62 -6.01
CA VAL A 189 -12.06 -3.14 -6.63
C VAL A 189 -11.94 -2.97 -8.14
N LEU A 190 -12.33 -4.01 -8.86
CA LEU A 190 -12.21 -4.15 -10.30
C LEU A 190 -13.59 -3.92 -10.91
N LEU A 191 -13.70 -2.84 -11.67
CA LEU A 191 -14.91 -2.42 -12.37
C LEU A 191 -14.77 -2.73 -13.86
N GLU A 192 -14.71 -4.02 -14.20
CA GLU A 192 -14.63 -4.45 -15.58
C GLU A 192 -15.56 -5.64 -15.87
N PRO A 193 -15.97 -5.83 -17.14
CA PRO A 193 -16.76 -6.98 -17.55
C PRO A 193 -16.02 -8.29 -17.28
N THR A 194 -16.75 -9.29 -16.81
CA THR A 194 -16.25 -10.64 -16.59
C THR A 194 -16.90 -11.61 -17.59
N ILE A 195 -16.15 -12.62 -17.98
CA ILE A 195 -16.61 -13.77 -18.74
C ILE A 195 -16.84 -14.89 -17.73
N LEU A 196 -18.05 -15.43 -17.68
CA LEU A 196 -18.32 -16.63 -16.91
C LEU A 196 -17.94 -17.86 -17.74
N ALA A 197 -17.08 -18.72 -17.19
CA ALA A 197 -16.61 -19.91 -17.86
C ALA A 197 -16.72 -21.14 -16.94
N SER A 198 -16.94 -22.31 -17.52
CA SER A 198 -16.84 -23.60 -16.86
C SER A 198 -16.08 -24.60 -17.73
N PHE A 199 -15.63 -25.69 -17.13
CA PHE A 199 -15.02 -26.78 -17.89
C PHE A 199 -16.11 -27.71 -18.44
N LEU A 200 -15.82 -28.33 -19.60
CA LEU A 200 -16.77 -29.24 -20.25
C LEU A 200 -17.18 -30.43 -19.36
N HIS A 201 -16.27 -30.89 -18.49
CA HIS A 201 -16.49 -32.02 -17.59
C HIS A 201 -17.13 -31.62 -16.24
N SER A 202 -17.29 -30.33 -15.97
CA SER A 202 -17.92 -29.79 -14.76
C SER A 202 -18.66 -28.48 -15.07
N PRO A 203 -19.69 -28.53 -15.94
CA PRO A 203 -20.38 -27.34 -16.43
C PRO A 203 -21.14 -26.57 -15.33
N GLU A 204 -21.46 -27.23 -14.23
CA GLU A 204 -22.06 -26.65 -13.02
C GLU A 204 -21.08 -25.78 -12.21
N HIS A 205 -19.77 -25.97 -12.39
CA HIS A 205 -18.74 -25.23 -11.68
C HIS A 205 -18.17 -24.12 -12.56
N CYS A 206 -18.67 -22.91 -12.36
CA CYS A 206 -18.30 -21.73 -13.12
C CYS A 206 -17.33 -20.84 -12.32
N PHE A 207 -16.47 -20.13 -13.05
CA PHE A 207 -15.60 -19.10 -12.50
C PHE A 207 -15.61 -17.88 -13.41
N GLU A 208 -15.37 -16.72 -12.82
CA GLU A 208 -15.37 -15.45 -13.53
C GLU A 208 -13.96 -15.09 -14.01
N ILE A 209 -13.82 -14.70 -15.28
CA ILE A 209 -12.56 -14.28 -15.89
C ILE A 209 -12.67 -12.81 -16.30
N PRO A 210 -11.84 -11.91 -15.76
CA PRO A 210 -11.89 -10.50 -16.15
C PRO A 210 -11.46 -10.29 -17.61
N ALA A 211 -12.36 -9.70 -18.41
CA ALA A 211 -12.25 -9.72 -19.86
C ALA A 211 -11.06 -8.91 -20.40
N LYS A 212 -10.63 -7.86 -19.70
CA LYS A 212 -9.50 -7.03 -20.16
C LYS A 212 -8.14 -7.70 -19.98
N TRP A 213 -8.09 -8.85 -19.32
CA TRP A 213 -6.84 -9.48 -18.86
C TRP A 213 -6.48 -10.75 -19.61
N ILE A 214 -7.38 -11.22 -20.46
CA ILE A 214 -7.18 -12.37 -21.31
C ILE A 214 -7.20 -11.94 -22.77
N SER A 215 -6.27 -12.47 -23.55
CA SER A 215 -6.33 -12.44 -25.01
C SER A 215 -6.62 -13.87 -25.45
N MET A 216 -7.84 -14.12 -25.91
CA MET A 216 -8.27 -15.45 -26.34
C MET A 216 -9.01 -15.39 -27.67
N HIS A 217 -8.98 -16.50 -28.40
CA HIS A 217 -9.85 -16.73 -29.53
C HIS A 217 -11.05 -17.56 -29.06
N VAL A 218 -12.25 -17.12 -29.43
CA VAL A 218 -13.49 -17.84 -29.14
C VAL A 218 -13.96 -18.51 -30.42
N SER A 219 -14.28 -19.80 -30.35
CA SER A 219 -14.85 -20.59 -31.44
C SER A 219 -16.16 -21.20 -30.96
N PHE A 220 -17.20 -21.10 -31.79
CA PHE A 220 -18.46 -21.78 -31.53
C PHE A 220 -18.36 -23.24 -31.95
N THR A 221 -18.77 -24.15 -31.07
CA THR A 221 -18.90 -25.58 -31.39
C THR A 221 -20.30 -25.86 -31.92
N THR A 222 -20.41 -26.73 -32.93
CA THR A 222 -21.70 -27.19 -33.45
C THR A 222 -22.34 -28.27 -32.58
N ASP A 223 -21.51 -29.01 -31.84
CA ASP A 223 -21.98 -30.07 -30.96
C ASP A 223 -22.70 -29.46 -29.75
N PRO A 224 -23.88 -29.98 -29.38
CA PRO A 224 -24.58 -29.53 -28.18
C PRO A 224 -23.76 -29.87 -26.94
N LEU A 225 -23.86 -29.03 -25.92
CA LEU A 225 -23.23 -29.31 -24.63
C LEU A 225 -23.83 -30.59 -24.02
N PRO A 226 -23.03 -31.42 -23.34
CA PRO A 226 -23.44 -32.74 -22.86
C PRO A 226 -24.29 -32.64 -21.57
N TRP A 227 -25.33 -31.80 -21.58
CA TRP A 227 -26.16 -31.53 -20.42
C TRP A 227 -27.30 -32.55 -20.31
N PRO A 228 -27.55 -33.10 -19.12
CA PRO A 228 -28.67 -34.03 -18.93
C PRO A 228 -30.01 -33.32 -19.20
N ASN A 229 -30.82 -33.92 -20.09
CA ASN A 229 -32.22 -33.57 -20.34
C ASN A 229 -32.51 -32.17 -20.91
N ASN A 230 -31.60 -31.55 -21.69
CA ASN A 230 -31.78 -30.21 -22.27
C ASN A 230 -32.01 -29.08 -21.25
N HIS A 231 -31.70 -29.30 -19.97
CA HIS A 231 -31.73 -28.25 -18.96
C HIS A 231 -30.33 -27.61 -18.83
N THR A 232 -30.29 -26.29 -18.79
CA THR A 232 -29.08 -25.54 -18.41
C THR A 232 -28.73 -25.92 -16.97
N PRO A 233 -27.48 -26.32 -16.66
CA PRO A 233 -27.09 -26.60 -15.29
C PRO A 233 -27.21 -25.35 -14.43
N ASP A 234 -27.56 -25.53 -13.16
CA ASP A 234 -27.48 -24.45 -12.17
C ASP A 234 -26.00 -24.13 -11.95
N CYS A 235 -25.55 -22.99 -12.48
CA CYS A 235 -24.16 -22.56 -12.38
C CYS A 235 -23.82 -22.13 -10.95
N LEU A 236 -22.98 -22.89 -10.26
CA LEU A 236 -22.30 -22.46 -9.06
C LEU A 236 -21.09 -21.61 -9.46
N VAL A 237 -21.12 -20.33 -9.12
CA VAL A 237 -20.02 -19.41 -9.41
C VAL A 237 -19.04 -19.40 -8.24
N GLU A 238 -17.78 -19.70 -8.50
CA GLU A 238 -16.72 -19.63 -7.50
C GLU A 238 -16.57 -18.17 -7.00
N SER A 239 -16.78 -17.97 -5.70
CA SER A 239 -16.72 -16.64 -5.10
C SER A 239 -15.31 -16.19 -4.75
N VAL A 240 -14.35 -17.11 -4.65
CA VAL A 240 -12.94 -16.84 -4.33
C VAL A 240 -12.02 -17.71 -5.19
N THR A 241 -11.16 -17.07 -5.98
CA THR A 241 -10.16 -17.75 -6.80
C THR A 241 -8.75 -17.30 -6.39
N GLU A 242 -7.88 -18.24 -5.99
CA GLU A 242 -6.45 -17.94 -5.73
C GLU A 242 -5.73 -17.71 -7.07
N VAL A 243 -4.94 -16.63 -7.17
CA VAL A 243 -4.22 -16.25 -8.39
C VAL A 243 -2.72 -16.29 -8.16
N ALA A 244 -1.98 -16.58 -9.24
CA ALA A 244 -0.53 -16.62 -9.20
C ALA A 244 0.09 -15.23 -8.96
N ASN A 245 1.29 -15.21 -8.39
CA ASN A 245 2.05 -13.97 -8.16
C ASN A 245 2.25 -13.16 -9.44
N THR A 246 2.57 -13.82 -10.55
CA THR A 246 2.76 -13.19 -11.86
C THR A 246 1.52 -12.42 -12.30
N PHE A 247 0.34 -13.05 -12.15
CA PHE A 247 -0.94 -12.43 -12.46
C PHE A 247 -1.19 -11.19 -11.61
N PHE A 248 -0.95 -11.27 -10.30
CA PHE A 248 -1.08 -10.13 -9.38
C PHE A 248 -0.18 -8.95 -9.78
N TYR A 249 1.11 -9.20 -10.04
CA TYR A 249 2.05 -8.12 -10.34
C TYR A 249 1.78 -7.47 -11.70
N GLU A 250 1.37 -8.23 -12.70
CA GLU A 250 0.95 -7.68 -13.99
C GLU A 250 -0.27 -6.77 -13.85
N LEU A 251 -1.21 -7.16 -12.98
CA LEU A 251 -2.38 -6.34 -12.67
C LEU A 251 -1.99 -5.03 -11.97
N CYS A 252 -1.10 -5.09 -10.96
CA CYS A 252 -0.64 -3.88 -10.28
C CYS A 252 0.13 -2.92 -11.20
N LYS A 253 0.90 -3.44 -12.16
CA LYS A 253 1.72 -2.64 -13.09
C LYS A 253 0.88 -1.78 -14.04
N LYS A 254 -0.28 -2.28 -14.48
CA LYS A 254 -1.14 -1.58 -15.46
C LYS A 254 -1.69 -0.25 -14.93
N ASP A 255 -1.93 -0.14 -13.63
CA ASP A 255 -2.61 1.01 -13.03
C ASP A 255 -1.68 2.12 -12.53
N ASN A 256 -0.37 1.98 -12.77
CA ASN A 256 0.64 3.05 -12.69
C ASN A 256 0.44 4.06 -11.54
N THR A 257 0.12 3.57 -10.33
CA THR A 257 -0.13 4.41 -9.16
C THR A 257 1.23 4.85 -8.60
N TYR A 258 1.88 5.79 -9.26
CA TYR A 258 3.15 6.36 -8.80
C TYR A 258 2.88 7.29 -7.61
N ALA A 259 2.98 6.76 -6.40
CA ALA A 259 3.31 7.61 -5.26
C ALA A 259 4.76 8.11 -5.46
N PRO A 260 5.03 9.42 -5.30
CA PRO A 260 6.37 9.97 -5.47
C PRO A 260 7.29 9.32 -4.43
N PRO A 261 8.51 8.89 -4.76
CA PRO A 261 9.35 8.13 -3.82
C PRO A 261 9.57 8.90 -2.50
N PRO A 262 9.81 8.19 -1.37
CA PRO A 262 10.04 8.85 -0.09
C PRO A 262 11.19 9.86 -0.20
N PRO A 263 11.01 11.08 0.33
CA PRO A 263 12.04 12.10 0.27
C PRO A 263 13.27 11.65 1.07
N ARG A 264 14.46 11.97 0.56
CA ARG A 264 15.69 11.69 1.29
C ARG A 264 15.85 12.71 2.42
N PRO A 265 16.40 12.31 3.58
CA PRO A 265 16.76 13.25 4.63
C PRO A 265 17.70 14.35 4.08
N PRO A 266 17.59 15.59 4.59
CA PRO A 266 18.54 16.65 4.30
C PRO A 266 19.97 16.21 4.64
N LYS A 267 20.95 16.71 3.89
CA LYS A 267 22.35 16.40 4.18
C LYS A 267 22.77 17.12 5.46
N SER A 268 22.97 16.37 6.55
CA SER A 268 23.68 16.92 7.72
C SER A 268 25.13 17.17 7.33
N TYR A 269 25.55 18.43 7.37
CA TYR A 269 26.97 18.76 7.30
C TYR A 269 27.58 18.45 8.68
N ASN A 270 28.17 17.26 8.80
CA ASN A 270 28.95 16.87 9.96
C ASN A 270 30.00 17.96 10.26
N ASN A 271 29.91 18.59 11.43
CA ASN A 271 31.05 19.28 12.02
C ASN A 271 32.12 18.22 12.38
N PRO A 272 33.35 18.29 11.85
CA PRO A 272 34.41 17.37 12.25
C PRO A 272 34.94 17.79 13.63
N SER A 273 34.22 17.43 14.69
CA SER A 273 34.73 17.50 16.06
C SER A 273 34.18 16.34 16.86
N SER A 274 34.74 15.16 16.63
CA SER A 274 34.71 14.06 17.60
C SER A 274 35.93 13.17 17.35
N GLN A 275 36.99 13.52 18.08
CA GLN A 275 37.93 12.64 18.77
C GLN A 275 38.40 11.38 18.02
N GLN A 276 39.67 11.46 17.62
CA GLN A 276 40.53 10.32 17.37
C GLN A 276 40.40 9.30 18.52
N VAL A 277 39.88 8.13 18.22
CA VAL A 277 40.13 6.92 19.00
C VAL A 277 40.97 6.02 18.11
N ASP A 278 42.27 6.00 18.39
CA ASP A 278 43.25 5.13 17.75
C ASP A 278 42.81 3.66 17.85
N LYS A 279 42.78 2.97 16.70
CA LYS A 279 42.88 1.50 16.66
C LYS A 279 44.00 1.09 15.71
N PRO A 280 44.82 0.09 16.10
CA PRO A 280 46.10 -0.17 15.49
C PRO A 280 45.98 -0.83 14.11
N GLN A 281 46.88 -0.40 13.23
CA GLN A 281 47.12 -0.95 11.90
C GLN A 281 47.49 -2.44 11.96
N LYS A 282 46.86 -3.25 11.09
CA LYS A 282 47.51 -4.42 10.49
C LYS A 282 47.49 -4.28 8.98
N HIS A 283 48.70 -4.18 8.44
CA HIS A 283 49.01 -4.16 7.02
C HIS A 283 48.56 -5.46 6.33
N GLN A 284 47.96 -5.33 5.16
CA GLN A 284 48.39 -6.10 3.99
C GLN A 284 48.04 -5.35 2.70
N ALA A 285 49.09 -5.02 1.96
CA ALA A 285 49.06 -4.26 0.73
C ALA A 285 48.53 -5.09 -0.43
N GLN A 286 47.59 -4.55 -1.21
CA GLN A 286 47.43 -4.91 -2.62
C GLN A 286 47.20 -3.66 -3.49
N LYS A 287 47.89 -3.70 -4.63
CA LYS A 287 48.23 -2.60 -5.53
C LYS A 287 47.01 -1.92 -6.16
N SER A 288 47.10 -0.61 -6.25
CA SER A 288 46.30 0.27 -7.11
C SER A 288 46.37 -0.12 -8.59
N ILE A 289 45.22 -0.26 -9.25
CA ILE A 289 45.10 -0.17 -10.72
C ILE A 289 43.84 0.69 -11.06
N PRO A 290 43.90 1.58 -12.07
CA PRO A 290 42.90 2.63 -12.30
C PRO A 290 41.55 2.16 -12.86
N LEU A 291 40.55 3.01 -12.58
CA LEU A 291 39.13 2.92 -12.91
C LEU A 291 38.85 3.12 -14.41
N GLU A 292 39.27 2.21 -15.27
CA GLU A 292 38.79 2.11 -16.65
C GLU A 292 38.76 0.65 -17.08
N LYS A 293 37.60 -0.03 -16.91
CA LYS A 293 37.19 -1.29 -17.60
C LYS A 293 35.95 -1.94 -16.95
N PHE A 294 34.81 -1.25 -16.90
CA PHE A 294 33.51 -1.91 -16.66
C PHE A 294 32.37 -1.26 -17.46
N VAL A 295 32.65 -0.85 -18.71
CA VAL A 295 31.62 -0.29 -19.61
C VAL A 295 31.11 -1.31 -20.65
N ASP A 296 31.69 -2.53 -20.71
CA ASP A 296 31.43 -3.49 -21.79
C ASP A 296 30.58 -4.73 -21.41
N LEU A 297 29.62 -4.59 -20.50
CA LEU A 297 28.65 -5.68 -20.22
C LEU A 297 27.19 -5.18 -20.27
N THR A 298 26.86 -4.41 -21.30
CA THR A 298 25.45 -4.18 -21.68
C THR A 298 25.16 -4.95 -22.96
N LEU A 299 24.22 -5.89 -22.90
CA LEU A 299 23.75 -6.66 -24.03
C LEU A 299 23.01 -5.76 -25.03
N ASP A 300 23.60 -5.59 -26.22
CA ASP A 300 23.01 -4.90 -27.37
C ASP A 300 21.69 -5.57 -27.81
N VAL A 301 20.57 -4.88 -27.60
CA VAL A 301 19.31 -5.18 -28.31
C VAL A 301 19.37 -4.46 -29.66
N LYS A 302 19.66 -5.24 -30.70
CA LYS A 302 19.62 -4.83 -32.12
C LYS A 302 18.36 -4.01 -32.43
N ARG A 303 18.58 -2.79 -32.92
CA ARG A 303 17.58 -1.96 -33.61
C ARG A 303 17.04 -2.73 -34.82
N ARG A 304 15.70 -2.80 -34.96
CA ARG A 304 15.05 -3.20 -36.21
C ARG A 304 15.35 -2.18 -37.31
N PRO A 305 15.59 -2.60 -38.56
CA PRO A 305 15.67 -1.67 -39.69
C PRO A 305 14.28 -1.07 -39.99
N PRO A 306 14.22 0.17 -40.53
CA PRO A 306 12.97 0.82 -40.91
C PRO A 306 12.30 0.09 -42.08
N ALA A 307 10.98 -0.03 -42.03
CA ALA A 307 10.16 -0.62 -43.08
C ALA A 307 10.19 0.25 -44.35
N VAL A 308 10.49 -0.37 -45.48
CA VAL A 308 10.39 0.20 -46.82
C VAL A 308 8.91 0.17 -47.24
N LEU A 309 8.36 1.33 -47.61
CA LEU A 309 7.02 1.45 -48.20
C LEU A 309 7.00 0.82 -49.60
N PRO A 310 6.01 -0.02 -49.95
CA PRO A 310 5.86 -0.48 -51.32
C PRO A 310 5.31 0.64 -52.22
N SER A 311 5.99 0.85 -53.34
CA SER A 311 5.58 1.70 -54.45
C SER A 311 4.29 1.20 -55.08
N VAL A 312 3.29 2.09 -55.16
CA VAL A 312 2.10 1.90 -55.98
C VAL A 312 2.50 2.08 -57.44
N SER A 313 2.55 1.00 -58.19
CA SER A 313 2.58 1.04 -59.66
C SER A 313 1.14 0.96 -60.15
N MET A 314 0.58 2.10 -60.54
CA MET A 314 -0.50 2.13 -61.50
C MET A 314 0.03 1.63 -62.84
N ASN A 315 -0.67 0.66 -63.45
CA ASN A 315 -0.74 0.54 -64.89
C ASN A 315 -2.11 -0.04 -65.28
N VAL A 316 -2.78 0.79 -66.07
CA VAL A 316 -3.88 0.61 -67.05
C VAL A 316 -4.44 -0.79 -67.23
#